data_AF-A0A7C3W0S7-F1
#
_entry.id   AF-A0A7C3W0S7-F1
#
_cell.length_a   1.000
_cell.length_b   1.000
_cell.length_c   1.000
_cell.angle_alpha   90.00
_cell.angle_beta   90.00
_cell.angle_gamma   90.00
#
_symmetry.space_group_name_H-M   'P 1'
#
loop_
_entity.id
_entity.type
_entity.pdbx_description
1 polymer ?
#
loop_
_entity_poly.entity_id
_entity_poly.type
_entity_poly.pdbx_seq_one_letter_code
_entity_poly.pdbx_strand_id
1 'polypeptide(L)'
;MRQATSEIPCNRVRRVKEVYRMRTHYLRSILLLLFSILTACAWSATVKVREPLKTPDGQLVKSIYFFGHWWEPWKSDDAALIKDLKRIKELGFNTICVDHEVSQAIDRDWYWLDREYRASAQEKIYILPWLQLHCMDRQSLMQFARREIKPAVNQDKEVEEGAAVFLDVEFQKALAHYITVYLDRYVNDPAMLKIKLGKRNVPVVGLCVETGWRNARGLPLSFDDETNNYFRKWMRATYETIDRLNAKWQTSYKTFDEIDPCDKSIFNYAFEDKLNMPYPVRDHMVFRGRVIGRALSEVARLVRKKYKDVLFVAEIAYPFSVDNPDANVYRWNDANCYAAVEWADVVVIRTVGNLSVGDVKKEQDMMMLNGKRLILAYRFFGDASSERAVAFAVDCAENAHGIGCYNWNETADNSCALYDKPDRQALARLMNFTYDTLYDTALRTTAPSMQPIQSRTESTSTQSRDDVSPLDHSSSNAPAANENRESASTETTTPSNAGTIPPAPVIPSGQMPSQ
;
A
#
# COMPACT_ATOMS: atom_id res chain seq x y z
N MET A 1 -61.68 44.10 -25.53
CA MET A 1 -61.50 42.79 -24.84
C MET A 1 -60.12 42.25 -25.17
N ARG A 2 -59.15 42.34 -24.27
CA ARG A 2 -57.85 41.65 -24.37
C ARG A 2 -57.74 40.72 -23.17
N GLN A 3 -57.62 39.42 -23.42
CA GLN A 3 -57.43 38.39 -22.40
C GLN A 3 -56.03 38.52 -21.79
N ALA A 4 -55.97 38.60 -20.46
CA ALA A 4 -54.73 38.50 -19.70
C ALA A 4 -54.38 37.02 -19.50
N THR A 5 -53.36 36.55 -20.21
CA THR A 5 -52.73 35.24 -19.95
C THR A 5 -51.77 35.39 -18.77
N SER A 6 -52.08 34.70 -17.66
CA SER A 6 -51.20 34.66 -16.49
C SER A 6 -49.97 33.80 -16.79
N GLU A 7 -48.83 34.43 -16.98
CA GLU A 7 -47.54 33.73 -17.07
C GLU A 7 -47.15 33.22 -15.67
N ILE A 8 -47.13 31.90 -15.50
CA ILE A 8 -46.60 31.25 -14.30
C ILE A 8 -45.06 31.41 -14.32
N PRO A 9 -44.43 31.94 -13.25
CA PRO A 9 -43.00 32.22 -13.28
C PRO A 9 -42.16 30.94 -13.41
N CYS A 10 -41.38 30.88 -14.49
CA CYS A 10 -40.48 29.79 -14.90
C CYS A 10 -39.54 29.29 -13.78
N ASN A 11 -39.23 30.14 -12.79
CA ASN A 11 -38.38 29.80 -11.65
C ASN A 11 -38.98 28.76 -10.69
N ARG A 12 -40.31 28.63 -10.62
CA ARG A 12 -40.95 27.64 -9.74
C ARG A 12 -40.81 26.22 -10.28
N VAL A 13 -40.81 26.06 -11.60
CA VAL A 13 -40.68 24.75 -12.28
C VAL A 13 -39.25 24.20 -12.18
N ARG A 14 -38.23 25.07 -12.22
CA ARG A 14 -36.82 24.66 -12.05
C ARG A 14 -36.53 24.09 -10.65
N ARG A 15 -36.96 24.77 -9.58
CA ARG A 15 -36.74 24.29 -8.20
C ARG A 15 -37.43 22.96 -7.92
N VAL A 16 -38.64 22.75 -8.45
CA VAL A 16 -39.36 21.48 -8.28
C VAL A 16 -38.63 20.34 -8.99
N LYS A 17 -38.10 20.56 -10.21
CA LYS A 17 -37.32 19.54 -10.93
C LYS A 17 -36.01 19.17 -10.22
N GLU A 18 -35.31 20.11 -9.60
CA GLU A 18 -34.09 19.84 -8.82
C GLU A 18 -34.37 19.04 -7.55
N VAL A 19 -35.43 19.39 -6.80
CA VAL A 19 -35.84 18.63 -5.60
C VAL A 19 -36.25 17.21 -5.96
N TYR A 20 -36.98 17.02 -7.07
CA TYR A 20 -37.34 15.68 -7.54
C TYR A 20 -36.13 14.87 -8.00
N ARG A 21 -35.15 15.47 -8.69
CA ARG A 21 -33.88 14.81 -9.06
C ARG A 21 -33.09 14.40 -7.82
N MET A 22 -32.93 15.28 -6.82
CA MET A 22 -32.23 14.93 -5.58
C MET A 22 -32.93 13.78 -4.84
N ARG A 23 -34.26 13.81 -4.72
CA ARG A 23 -35.03 12.75 -4.07
C ARG A 23 -34.94 11.42 -4.79
N THR A 24 -34.97 11.42 -6.14
CA THR A 24 -34.83 10.17 -6.92
C THR A 24 -33.41 9.61 -6.86
N HIS A 25 -32.37 10.45 -6.87
CA HIS A 25 -30.99 9.99 -6.63
C HIS A 25 -30.82 9.42 -5.22
N TYR A 26 -31.42 10.07 -4.21
CA TYR A 26 -31.37 9.61 -2.83
C TYR A 26 -32.10 8.27 -2.63
N LEU A 27 -33.33 8.12 -3.18
CA LEU A 27 -34.07 6.86 -3.10
C LEU A 27 -33.38 5.72 -3.84
N ARG A 28 -32.83 5.98 -5.03
CA ARG A 28 -32.04 4.98 -5.78
C ARG A 28 -30.78 4.57 -5.01
N SER A 29 -30.10 5.53 -4.39
CA SER A 29 -28.93 5.24 -3.57
C SER A 29 -29.30 4.41 -2.33
N ILE A 30 -30.43 4.69 -1.69
CA ILE A 30 -30.94 3.88 -0.56
C ILE A 30 -31.33 2.48 -1.03
N LEU A 31 -32.04 2.34 -2.16
CA LEU A 31 -32.43 1.03 -2.68
C LEU A 31 -31.22 0.20 -3.12
N LEU A 32 -30.25 0.82 -3.78
CA LEU A 32 -28.98 0.17 -4.14
C LEU A 32 -28.17 -0.19 -2.90
N LEU A 33 -28.14 0.67 -1.89
CA LEU A 33 -27.51 0.38 -0.60
C LEU A 33 -28.20 -0.81 0.07
N LEU A 34 -29.53 -0.82 0.16
CA LEU A 34 -30.29 -1.93 0.74
C LEU A 34 -30.12 -3.23 -0.04
N PHE A 35 -30.11 -3.17 -1.37
CA PHE A 35 -29.86 -4.35 -2.21
C PHE A 35 -28.42 -4.85 -2.08
N SER A 36 -27.45 -3.93 -2.02
CA SER A 36 -26.03 -4.23 -1.77
C SER A 36 -25.83 -4.82 -0.37
N ILE A 37 -26.55 -4.33 0.63
CA ILE A 37 -26.55 -4.88 1.99
C ILE A 37 -27.19 -6.25 1.99
N LEU A 38 -28.34 -6.46 1.34
CA LEU A 38 -29.01 -7.77 1.30
C LEU A 38 -28.17 -8.81 0.55
N THR A 39 -27.52 -8.42 -0.55
CA THR A 39 -26.59 -9.29 -1.28
C THR A 39 -25.31 -9.52 -0.49
N ALA A 40 -24.75 -8.51 0.18
CA ALA A 40 -23.63 -8.67 1.09
C ALA A 40 -23.99 -9.57 2.29
N CYS A 41 -25.20 -9.48 2.84
CA CYS A 41 -25.69 -10.36 3.91
C CYS A 41 -25.86 -11.81 3.40
N ALA A 42 -26.41 -12.00 2.20
CA ALA A 42 -26.50 -13.33 1.58
C ALA A 42 -25.11 -13.92 1.28
N TRP A 43 -24.16 -13.08 0.87
CA TRP A 43 -22.75 -13.45 0.65
C TRP A 43 -21.99 -13.63 1.96
N SER A 44 -22.35 -12.94 3.04
CA SER A 44 -21.64 -13.02 4.33
C SER A 44 -21.68 -14.41 4.95
N ALA A 45 -22.68 -15.22 4.59
CA ALA A 45 -22.74 -16.63 4.98
C ALA A 45 -21.65 -17.49 4.28
N THR A 46 -21.08 -17.01 3.17
CA THR A 46 -20.03 -17.68 2.39
C THR A 46 -18.67 -16.98 2.45
N VAL A 47 -18.64 -15.68 2.77
CA VAL A 47 -17.41 -14.89 2.85
C VAL A 47 -16.58 -15.33 4.06
N LYS A 48 -15.41 -15.88 3.80
CA LYS A 48 -14.46 -16.26 4.84
C LYS A 48 -13.61 -15.05 5.22
N VAL A 49 -14.09 -14.27 6.18
CA VAL A 49 -13.33 -13.12 6.70
C VAL A 49 -12.05 -13.57 7.40
N ARG A 50 -10.97 -12.81 7.22
CA ARG A 50 -9.68 -12.99 7.89
C ARG A 50 -9.72 -12.41 9.30
N GLU A 51 -8.75 -12.75 10.16
CA GLU A 51 -8.66 -12.06 11.45
C GLU A 51 -8.15 -10.62 11.24
N PRO A 52 -8.90 -9.58 11.65
CA PRO A 52 -8.52 -8.21 11.37
C PRO A 52 -7.52 -7.70 12.40
N LEU A 53 -6.65 -6.80 11.95
CA LEU A 53 -5.90 -5.89 12.80
C LEU A 53 -6.86 -5.04 13.61
N LYS A 54 -6.58 -4.95 14.91
CA LYS A 54 -7.39 -4.15 15.83
C LYS A 54 -6.54 -3.09 16.51
N THR A 55 -7.14 -1.93 16.71
CA THR A 55 -6.61 -0.86 17.57
C THR A 55 -6.68 -1.28 19.05
N PRO A 56 -6.08 -0.53 19.99
CA PRO A 56 -6.11 -0.85 21.42
C PRO A 56 -7.53 -0.95 22.00
N ASP A 57 -8.43 -0.11 21.51
CA ASP A 57 -9.86 -0.08 21.85
C ASP A 57 -10.69 -1.15 21.13
N GLY A 58 -10.06 -1.99 20.31
CA GLY A 58 -10.69 -3.15 19.67
C GLY A 58 -11.39 -2.85 18.34
N GLN A 59 -11.31 -1.62 17.84
CA GLN A 59 -11.82 -1.27 16.52
C GLN A 59 -10.97 -1.89 15.41
N LEU A 60 -11.58 -2.19 14.27
CA LEU A 60 -10.87 -2.63 13.07
C LEU A 60 -9.95 -1.51 12.56
N VAL A 61 -8.72 -1.82 12.17
CA VAL A 61 -7.81 -0.82 11.59
C VAL A 61 -8.31 -0.40 10.21
N LYS A 62 -8.68 0.88 10.09
CA LYS A 62 -9.17 1.52 8.86
C LYS A 62 -8.35 2.77 8.60
N SER A 63 -7.48 2.70 7.59
CA SER A 63 -6.44 3.69 7.34
C SER A 63 -6.72 4.59 6.14
N ILE A 64 -6.20 5.82 6.15
CA ILE A 64 -6.24 6.74 5.00
C ILE A 64 -4.96 7.57 4.94
N TYR A 65 -4.42 7.79 3.74
CA TYR A 65 -3.30 8.73 3.56
C TYR A 65 -3.74 10.17 3.83
N PHE A 66 -2.93 10.90 4.59
CA PHE A 66 -3.21 12.26 5.01
C PHE A 66 -1.92 13.09 5.14
N PHE A 67 -2.01 14.39 4.85
CA PHE A 67 -0.90 15.33 4.94
C PHE A 67 -1.33 16.53 5.77
N GLY A 68 -0.89 16.61 7.03
CA GLY A 68 -1.26 17.74 7.89
C GLY A 68 -0.41 18.99 7.66
N HIS A 69 0.71 18.91 6.92
CA HIS A 69 1.61 20.04 6.70
C HIS A 69 2.54 20.01 5.45
N TRP A 70 2.34 19.11 4.47
CA TRP A 70 3.40 18.78 3.50
C TRP A 70 3.64 19.76 2.33
N TRP A 71 2.82 20.80 2.13
CA TRP A 71 3.11 21.82 1.10
C TRP A 71 2.45 23.16 1.39
N GLU A 72 3.18 24.25 1.20
CA GLU A 72 2.59 25.59 1.04
C GLU A 72 1.62 25.59 -0.15
N PRO A 73 0.47 26.29 -0.07
CA PRO A 73 0.06 27.21 1.01
C PRO A 73 -0.59 26.54 2.22
N TRP A 74 -0.58 25.21 2.31
CA TRP A 74 -1.33 24.43 3.31
C TRP A 74 -0.60 24.31 4.66
N LYS A 75 0.00 25.41 5.12
CA LYS A 75 0.04 25.71 6.55
C LYS A 75 -1.39 26.04 7.00
N SER A 76 -2.26 25.04 6.92
CA SER A 76 -3.61 25.11 7.44
C SER A 76 -3.49 25.36 8.95
N ASP A 77 -4.33 26.23 9.50
CA ASP A 77 -4.32 26.45 10.94
C ASP A 77 -4.82 25.20 11.69
N ASP A 78 -4.65 25.18 13.01
CA ASP A 78 -5.08 24.05 13.85
C ASP A 78 -6.58 23.73 13.67
N ALA A 79 -7.41 24.74 13.40
CA ALA A 79 -8.84 24.55 13.22
C ALA A 79 -9.15 23.80 11.92
N ALA A 80 -8.46 24.10 10.83
CA ALA A 80 -8.57 23.38 9.56
C ALA A 80 -8.08 21.93 9.71
N LEU A 81 -6.92 21.70 10.33
CA LEU A 81 -6.42 20.35 10.61
C LEU A 81 -7.42 19.54 11.43
N ILE A 82 -7.92 20.08 12.55
CA ILE A 82 -8.91 19.41 13.40
C ILE A 82 -10.20 19.11 12.62
N LYS A 83 -10.67 20.04 11.79
CA LYS A 83 -11.86 19.86 10.95
C LYS A 83 -11.67 18.71 9.96
N ASP A 84 -10.50 18.59 9.34
CA ASP A 84 -10.20 17.52 8.40
C ASP A 84 -10.09 16.17 9.11
N LEU A 85 -9.44 16.10 10.27
CA LEU A 85 -9.37 14.88 11.08
C LEU A 85 -10.77 14.42 11.54
N LYS A 86 -11.62 15.36 11.97
CA LYS A 86 -13.02 15.07 12.29
C LYS A 86 -13.77 14.50 11.08
N ARG A 87 -13.56 15.09 9.91
CA ARG A 87 -14.18 14.63 8.66
C ARG A 87 -13.70 13.23 8.29
N ILE A 88 -12.41 12.94 8.40
CA ILE A 88 -11.83 11.61 8.17
C ILE A 88 -12.51 10.58 9.07
N LYS A 89 -12.65 10.90 10.36
CA LYS A 89 -13.34 10.06 11.33
C LYS A 89 -14.81 9.83 10.97
N GLU A 90 -15.52 10.88 10.54
CA GLU A 90 -16.90 10.76 10.08
C GLU A 90 -17.02 9.84 8.84
N LEU A 91 -15.99 9.73 8.00
CA LEU A 91 -15.95 8.80 6.87
C LEU A 91 -15.70 7.35 7.28
N GLY A 92 -15.42 7.09 8.56
CA GLY A 92 -15.25 5.76 9.14
C GLY A 92 -13.80 5.31 9.29
N PHE A 93 -12.82 6.16 8.99
CA PHE A 93 -11.41 5.87 9.23
C PHE A 93 -11.02 6.20 10.66
N ASN A 94 -10.14 5.40 11.26
CA ASN A 94 -9.62 5.62 12.61
C ASN A 94 -8.10 5.74 12.65
N THR A 95 -7.44 5.63 11.51
CA THR A 95 -5.99 5.73 11.38
C THR A 95 -5.66 6.63 10.19
N ILE A 96 -4.73 7.56 10.35
CA ILE A 96 -4.11 8.32 9.26
C ILE A 96 -2.69 7.79 9.03
N CYS A 97 -2.31 7.67 7.77
CA CYS A 97 -0.95 7.40 7.33
C CYS A 97 -0.32 8.74 6.94
N VAL A 98 0.76 9.12 7.61
CA VAL A 98 1.37 10.46 7.48
C VAL A 98 2.86 10.33 7.24
N ASP A 99 3.40 11.19 6.38
CA ASP A 99 4.84 11.26 6.11
C ASP A 99 5.51 12.12 7.18
N HIS A 100 6.14 11.46 8.14
CA HIS A 100 6.92 12.03 9.24
C HIS A 100 8.41 11.83 8.98
N GLU A 101 8.86 12.34 7.84
CA GLU A 101 10.24 12.23 7.37
C GLU A 101 11.20 12.99 8.29
N VAL A 102 12.46 12.54 8.32
CA VAL A 102 13.50 13.14 9.17
C VAL A 102 13.75 14.62 8.86
N SER A 103 13.48 15.07 7.63
CA SER A 103 13.57 16.47 7.20
C SER A 103 12.67 17.41 8.01
N GLN A 104 11.56 16.91 8.56
CA GLN A 104 10.62 17.66 9.39
C GLN A 104 11.02 17.72 10.87
N ALA A 105 12.06 16.98 11.26
CA ALA A 105 12.54 16.87 12.64
C ALA A 105 14.01 17.29 12.80
N ILE A 106 14.58 17.96 11.78
CA ILE A 106 15.95 18.47 11.79
C ILE A 106 16.17 19.40 12.98
N ASP A 107 17.39 19.41 13.52
CA ASP A 107 17.76 20.20 14.71
C ASP A 107 16.90 19.94 15.95
N ARG A 108 16.18 18.81 15.96
CA ARG A 108 15.21 18.44 17.00
C ARG A 108 14.02 19.40 17.09
N ASP A 109 13.70 20.11 16.01
CA ASP A 109 12.43 20.82 15.91
C ASP A 109 11.32 19.83 15.56
N TRP A 110 10.48 19.48 16.54
CA TRP A 110 9.37 18.55 16.37
C TRP A 110 8.02 19.25 16.19
N TYR A 111 8.01 20.57 16.00
CA TYR A 111 6.81 21.39 16.09
C TYR A 111 5.63 20.85 15.25
N TRP A 112 5.89 20.52 13.98
CA TRP A 112 4.84 20.04 13.07
C TRP A 112 4.32 18.65 13.43
N LEU A 113 5.22 17.73 13.79
CA LEU A 113 4.84 16.38 14.22
C LEU A 113 4.04 16.46 15.54
N ASP A 114 4.48 17.25 16.52
CA ASP A 114 3.76 17.45 17.78
C ASP A 114 2.37 18.03 17.59
N ARG A 115 2.25 18.97 16.65
CA ARG A 115 0.96 19.57 16.27
C ARG A 115 0.02 18.50 15.74
N GLU A 116 0.48 17.62 14.85
CA GLU A 116 -0.34 16.53 14.31
C GLU A 116 -0.73 15.50 15.36
N TYR A 117 0.20 15.09 16.25
CA TYR A 117 -0.10 14.19 17.35
C TYR A 117 -1.16 14.76 18.29
N ARG A 118 -1.04 16.05 18.66
CA ARG A 118 -2.02 16.74 19.51
C ARG A 118 -3.39 16.82 18.86
N ALA A 119 -3.46 17.21 17.59
CA ALA A 119 -4.73 17.29 16.86
C ALA A 119 -5.36 15.90 16.70
N SER A 120 -4.54 14.87 16.42
CA SER A 120 -5.00 13.49 16.27
C SER A 120 -5.50 12.89 17.58
N ALA A 121 -4.81 13.17 18.69
CA ALA A 121 -5.23 12.76 20.02
C ALA A 121 -6.58 13.38 20.40
N GLN A 122 -6.79 14.66 20.09
CA GLN A 122 -8.06 15.35 20.31
C GLN A 122 -9.22 14.67 19.57
N GLU A 123 -9.01 14.34 18.29
CA GLU A 123 -10.04 13.69 17.47
C GLU A 123 -10.10 12.17 17.66
N LYS A 124 -9.22 11.60 18.48
CA LYS A 124 -9.10 10.14 18.74
C LYS A 124 -8.89 9.35 17.45
N ILE A 125 -7.97 9.83 16.63
CA ILE A 125 -7.51 9.17 15.41
C ILE A 125 -6.05 8.75 15.62
N TYR A 126 -5.70 7.55 15.16
CA TYR A 126 -4.36 7.03 15.29
C TYR A 126 -3.48 7.49 14.12
N ILE A 127 -2.17 7.60 14.37
CA ILE A 127 -1.13 7.95 13.41
C ILE A 127 -0.30 6.70 13.14
N LEU A 128 -0.25 6.27 11.88
CA LEU A 128 0.77 5.41 11.32
C LEU A 128 1.82 6.30 10.65
N PRO A 129 3.01 6.50 11.24
CA PRO A 129 4.00 7.40 10.67
C PRO A 129 4.89 6.66 9.67
N TRP A 130 5.10 7.26 8.50
CA TRP A 130 6.16 6.90 7.56
C TRP A 130 7.40 7.71 7.89
N LEU A 131 8.44 7.03 8.38
CA LEU A 131 9.64 7.69 8.92
C LEU A 131 10.75 7.89 7.89
N GLN A 132 10.58 7.36 6.68
CA GLN A 132 11.57 7.45 5.62
C GLN A 132 10.92 7.20 4.26
N LEU A 133 11.21 8.09 3.31
CA LEU A 133 10.93 7.90 1.89
C LEU A 133 12.14 7.24 1.23
N HIS A 134 12.00 5.98 0.82
CA HIS A 134 13.05 5.24 0.11
C HIS A 134 14.43 5.32 0.79
N CYS A 135 15.45 5.74 0.03
CA CYS A 135 16.79 6.09 0.48
C CYS A 135 17.04 7.61 0.42
N MET A 136 15.99 8.42 0.30
CA MET A 136 16.07 9.87 0.14
C MET A 136 16.38 10.56 1.48
N ASP A 137 16.40 11.90 1.49
CA ASP A 137 16.63 12.71 2.69
C ASP A 137 17.96 12.44 3.40
N ARG A 138 18.99 12.03 2.63
CA ARG A 138 20.32 11.71 3.19
C ARG A 138 20.87 12.86 4.03
N GLN A 139 20.81 14.09 3.51
CA GLN A 139 21.37 15.27 4.18
C GLN A 139 20.66 15.55 5.51
N SER A 140 19.33 15.52 5.52
CA SER A 140 18.50 15.66 6.70
C SER A 140 18.83 14.59 7.75
N LEU A 141 18.98 13.34 7.31
CA LEU A 141 19.35 12.23 8.18
C LEU A 141 20.76 12.37 8.76
N MET A 142 21.74 12.80 7.95
CA MET A 142 23.10 13.11 8.39
C MET A 142 23.10 14.20 9.47
N GLN A 143 22.37 15.30 9.24
CA GLN A 143 22.27 16.41 10.18
C GLN A 143 21.61 15.96 11.49
N PHE A 144 20.49 15.25 11.41
CA PHE A 144 19.77 14.75 12.59
C PHE A 144 20.63 13.78 13.42
N ALA A 145 21.27 12.82 12.75
CA ALA A 145 22.03 11.75 13.41
C ALA A 145 23.48 12.16 13.74
N ARG A 146 23.96 13.27 13.18
CA ARG A 146 25.36 13.72 13.20
C ARG A 146 26.31 12.61 12.72
N ARG A 147 25.99 12.04 11.56
CA ARG A 147 26.76 10.96 10.92
C ARG A 147 27.04 11.32 9.47
N GLU A 148 28.18 10.88 8.96
CA GLU A 148 28.46 10.92 7.54
C GLU A 148 27.84 9.70 6.86
N ILE A 149 27.02 9.94 5.84
CA ILE A 149 26.34 8.89 5.08
C ILE A 149 26.81 8.98 3.64
N LYS A 150 27.18 7.86 3.03
CA LYS A 150 27.63 7.81 1.63
C LYS A 150 26.48 8.17 0.68
N PRO A 151 26.70 9.07 -0.30
CA PRO A 151 25.71 9.34 -1.33
C PRO A 151 25.59 8.15 -2.29
N ALA A 152 24.39 7.94 -2.82
CA ALA A 152 24.14 6.93 -3.83
C ALA A 152 24.73 7.34 -5.19
N VAL A 153 24.87 6.35 -6.08
CA VAL A 153 25.34 6.54 -7.45
C VAL A 153 24.32 5.95 -8.42
N ASN A 154 23.99 6.70 -9.47
CA ASN A 154 23.08 6.26 -10.52
C ASN A 154 23.80 5.46 -11.63
N GLN A 155 23.06 4.91 -12.59
CA GLN A 155 23.65 4.06 -13.64
C GLN A 155 24.72 4.78 -14.49
N ASP A 156 24.62 6.10 -14.63
CA ASP A 156 25.56 6.96 -15.33
C ASP A 156 26.82 7.31 -14.52
N LYS A 157 26.98 6.71 -13.33
CA LYS A 157 28.06 6.97 -12.37
C LYS A 157 28.02 8.39 -11.81
N GLU A 158 26.88 9.06 -11.88
CA GLU A 158 26.67 10.37 -11.25
C GLU A 158 26.30 10.18 -9.77
N VAL A 159 26.86 11.04 -8.92
CA VAL A 159 26.56 11.08 -7.49
C VAL A 159 25.20 11.74 -7.26
N GLU A 160 24.36 11.10 -6.46
CA GLU A 160 23.02 11.57 -6.11
C GLU A 160 23.01 12.03 -4.65
N GLU A 161 23.38 13.29 -4.41
CA GLU A 161 23.65 13.85 -3.07
C GLU A 161 22.48 13.74 -2.08
N GLY A 162 21.24 13.69 -2.57
CA GLY A 162 20.04 13.54 -1.74
C GLY A 162 19.73 12.10 -1.33
N ALA A 163 20.36 11.10 -1.96
CA ALA A 163 20.07 9.69 -1.77
C ALA A 163 21.22 8.96 -1.07
N ALA A 164 20.91 7.99 -0.21
CA ALA A 164 21.86 7.18 0.53
C ALA A 164 22.09 5.80 -0.10
N VAL A 165 23.27 5.22 0.14
CA VAL A 165 23.54 3.82 -0.17
C VAL A 165 22.94 2.93 0.92
N PHE A 166 22.04 1.99 0.59
CA PHE A 166 21.44 1.10 1.60
C PHE A 166 22.47 0.19 2.31
N LEU A 167 23.55 -0.19 1.63
CA LEU A 167 24.64 -0.97 2.22
C LEU A 167 25.50 -0.16 3.20
N ASP A 168 25.37 1.18 3.22
CA ASP A 168 26.12 1.99 4.16
C ASP A 168 25.65 1.74 5.59
N VAL A 169 26.58 1.27 6.42
CA VAL A 169 26.34 0.99 7.84
C VAL A 169 26.00 2.27 8.59
N GLU A 170 26.54 3.42 8.17
CA GLU A 170 26.23 4.71 8.82
C GLU A 170 24.82 5.19 8.49
N PHE A 171 24.32 4.95 7.26
CA PHE A 171 22.90 5.12 6.94
C PHE A 171 22.00 4.28 7.86
N GLN A 172 22.28 2.98 7.98
CA GLN A 172 21.47 2.06 8.80
C GLN A 172 21.45 2.49 10.28
N LYS A 173 22.59 2.91 10.83
CA LYS A 173 22.67 3.44 12.21
C LYS A 173 21.96 4.78 12.36
N ALA A 174 22.08 5.68 11.39
CA ALA A 174 21.44 6.98 11.42
C ALA A 174 19.91 6.84 11.40
N LEU A 175 19.39 6.01 10.50
CA LEU A 175 17.96 5.74 10.40
C LEU A 175 17.43 5.06 11.67
N ALA A 176 18.12 4.03 12.18
CA ALA A 176 17.76 3.38 13.44
C ALA A 176 17.75 4.37 14.63
N HIS A 177 18.68 5.32 14.65
CA HIS A 177 18.72 6.39 15.64
C HIS A 177 17.54 7.36 15.52
N TYR A 178 17.19 7.79 14.30
CA TYR A 178 16.01 8.60 14.05
C TYR A 178 14.74 7.94 14.58
N ILE A 179 14.49 6.69 14.18
CA ILE A 179 13.33 5.91 14.60
C ILE A 179 13.30 5.71 16.11
N THR A 180 14.46 5.44 16.73
CA THR A 180 14.57 5.28 18.18
C THR A 180 14.16 6.55 18.91
N VAL A 181 14.63 7.72 18.46
CA VAL A 181 14.26 8.99 19.10
C VAL A 181 12.80 9.36 18.82
N TYR A 182 12.29 9.05 17.63
CA TYR A 182 10.87 9.18 17.32
C TYR A 182 10.01 8.37 18.30
N LEU A 183 10.37 7.10 18.51
CA LEU A 183 9.68 6.21 19.45
C LEU A 183 9.82 6.70 20.90
N ASP A 184 10.99 7.23 21.31
CA ASP A 184 11.17 7.82 22.64
C ASP A 184 10.16 8.94 22.90
N ARG A 185 9.84 9.71 21.87
CA ARG A 185 8.91 10.83 21.95
C ARG A 185 7.45 10.38 21.96
N TYR A 186 7.05 9.50 21.02
CA TYR A 186 5.63 9.26 20.73
C TYR A 186 5.10 7.89 21.14
N VAL A 187 5.92 6.93 21.58
CA VAL A 187 5.43 5.57 21.88
C VAL A 187 4.31 5.53 22.94
N ASN A 188 4.31 6.50 23.86
CA ASN A 188 3.30 6.63 24.90
C ASN A 188 2.17 7.59 24.53
N ASP A 189 2.26 8.27 23.39
CA ASP A 189 1.21 9.16 22.91
C ASP A 189 -0.06 8.34 22.56
N PRO A 190 -1.26 8.78 22.97
CA PRO A 190 -2.50 8.09 22.65
C PRO A 190 -2.85 8.08 21.16
N ALA A 191 -2.34 9.03 20.36
CA ALA A 191 -2.54 9.05 18.92
C ALA A 191 -1.56 8.14 18.17
N MET A 192 -0.48 7.64 18.78
CA MET A 192 0.40 6.67 18.12
C MET A 192 -0.38 5.38 17.81
N LEU A 193 -0.38 4.91 16.56
CA LEU A 193 -0.98 3.63 16.22
C LEU A 193 -0.30 2.51 17.02
N LYS A 194 -1.14 1.75 17.71
CA LYS A 194 -0.77 0.48 18.33
C LYS A 194 -1.70 -0.60 17.81
N ILE A 195 -1.15 -1.75 17.46
CA ILE A 195 -1.94 -2.92 17.09
C ILE A 195 -2.10 -3.82 18.32
N LYS A 196 -3.33 -4.25 18.56
CA LYS A 196 -3.66 -5.22 19.61
C LYS A 196 -3.31 -6.63 19.14
N LEU A 197 -2.28 -7.21 19.73
CA LEU A 197 -1.87 -8.60 19.53
C LEU A 197 -2.14 -9.41 20.80
N GLY A 198 -3.27 -10.11 20.83
CA GLY A 198 -3.77 -10.78 22.03
C GLY A 198 -4.07 -9.77 23.14
N LYS A 199 -3.32 -9.84 24.24
CA LYS A 199 -3.45 -8.91 25.39
C LYS A 199 -2.52 -7.70 25.31
N ARG A 200 -1.61 -7.64 24.32
CA ARG A 200 -0.61 -6.58 24.20
C ARG A 200 -1.02 -5.55 23.16
N ASN A 201 -0.71 -4.29 23.43
CA ASN A 201 -0.80 -3.19 22.45
C ASN A 201 0.60 -2.84 22.02
N VAL A 202 0.86 -2.95 20.72
CA VAL A 202 2.21 -2.93 20.18
C VAL A 202 2.37 -1.73 19.24
N PRO A 203 3.35 -0.84 19.45
CA PRO A 203 3.52 0.34 18.60
C PRO A 203 3.88 -0.05 17.17
N VAL A 204 3.45 0.77 16.23
CA VAL A 204 3.61 0.54 14.79
C VAL A 204 4.27 1.75 14.16
N VAL A 205 5.33 1.53 13.37
CA VAL A 205 5.99 2.58 12.58
C VAL A 205 6.33 2.07 11.18
N GLY A 206 6.21 2.94 10.18
CA GLY A 206 6.63 2.65 8.82
C GLY A 206 8.09 3.01 8.59
N LEU A 207 8.91 2.06 8.13
CA LEU A 207 10.31 2.33 7.79
C LEU A 207 10.52 2.74 6.34
N CYS A 208 9.54 2.49 5.48
CA CYS A 208 9.64 2.88 4.08
C CYS A 208 8.25 3.04 3.49
N VAL A 209 7.93 4.26 3.08
CA VAL A 209 6.85 4.54 2.13
C VAL A 209 7.39 4.26 0.73
N GLU A 210 6.56 3.65 -0.12
CA GLU A 210 6.89 3.21 -1.49
C GLU A 210 8.12 2.28 -1.67
N THR A 211 8.67 1.66 -0.60
CA THR A 211 9.85 0.76 -0.59
C THR A 211 10.59 0.61 -1.93
N GLY A 212 11.59 1.45 -2.13
CA GLY A 212 12.20 1.63 -3.43
C GLY A 212 13.61 2.21 -3.39
N TRP A 213 14.33 2.08 -4.50
CA TRP A 213 15.70 2.59 -4.64
C TRP A 213 15.93 3.31 -5.99
N ARG A 214 15.26 4.46 -6.13
CA ARG A 214 15.36 5.37 -7.28
C ARG A 214 15.67 6.81 -6.85
N ASN A 215 16.23 7.61 -7.75
CA ASN A 215 16.37 9.05 -7.56
C ASN A 215 15.06 9.80 -7.88
N ALA A 216 15.06 11.13 -7.67
CA ALA A 216 13.92 11.99 -7.96
C ALA A 216 13.50 12.02 -9.45
N ARG A 217 14.37 11.57 -10.36
CA ARG A 217 14.10 11.47 -11.81
C ARG A 217 13.49 10.11 -12.19
N GLY A 218 13.22 9.22 -11.24
CA GLY A 218 12.71 7.88 -11.55
C GLY A 218 13.80 6.88 -11.97
N LEU A 219 15.08 7.23 -11.89
CA LEU A 219 16.19 6.39 -12.32
C LEU A 219 16.69 5.50 -11.17
N PRO A 220 17.11 4.26 -11.47
CA PRO A 220 17.62 3.35 -10.45
C PRO A 220 18.94 3.86 -9.86
N LEU A 221 19.16 3.51 -8.59
CA LEU A 221 20.38 3.79 -7.84
C LEU A 221 21.19 2.50 -7.58
N SER A 222 22.24 2.58 -6.75
CA SER A 222 23.13 1.48 -6.30
C SER A 222 24.23 1.05 -7.26
N PHE A 223 24.72 1.96 -8.08
CA PHE A 223 25.78 1.67 -9.04
C PHE A 223 27.17 2.02 -8.51
N ASP A 224 27.32 2.15 -7.19
CA ASP A 224 28.61 2.34 -6.53
C ASP A 224 29.44 1.04 -6.52
N ASP A 225 30.76 1.16 -6.38
CA ASP A 225 31.68 0.03 -6.48
C ASP A 225 31.43 -1.06 -5.42
N GLU A 226 31.03 -0.68 -4.21
CA GLU A 226 30.75 -1.63 -3.12
C GLU A 226 29.53 -2.48 -3.46
N THR A 227 28.45 -1.82 -3.90
CA THR A 227 27.22 -2.50 -4.32
C THR A 227 27.44 -3.37 -5.56
N ASN A 228 28.16 -2.87 -6.58
CA ASN A 228 28.46 -3.63 -7.80
C ASN A 228 29.34 -4.86 -7.50
N ASN A 229 30.33 -4.74 -6.61
CA ASN A 229 31.12 -5.89 -6.17
C ASN A 229 30.26 -6.91 -5.41
N TYR A 230 29.29 -6.45 -4.61
CA TYR A 230 28.35 -7.36 -3.96
C TYR A 230 27.43 -8.05 -4.97
N PHE A 231 27.00 -7.35 -6.02
CA PHE A 231 26.22 -7.94 -7.11
C PHE A 231 26.98 -9.07 -7.81
N ARG A 232 28.26 -8.87 -8.16
CA ARG A 232 29.11 -9.91 -8.77
C ARG A 232 29.25 -11.15 -7.88
N LYS A 233 29.40 -10.95 -6.57
CA LYS A 233 29.41 -12.07 -5.60
C LYS A 233 28.08 -12.81 -5.58
N TRP A 234 26.97 -12.08 -5.61
CA TRP A 234 25.63 -12.67 -5.67
C TRP A 234 25.39 -13.45 -6.98
N MET A 235 25.85 -12.91 -8.12
CA MET A 235 25.84 -13.61 -9.42
C MET A 235 26.63 -14.90 -9.38
N ARG A 236 27.85 -14.88 -8.84
CA ARG A 236 28.69 -16.07 -8.68
C ARG A 236 28.01 -17.15 -7.85
N ALA A 237 27.34 -16.76 -6.76
CA ALA A 237 26.60 -17.70 -5.92
C ALA A 237 25.31 -18.23 -6.60
N THR A 238 24.66 -17.41 -7.42
CA THR A 238 23.37 -17.75 -8.06
C THR A 238 23.54 -18.66 -9.28
N TYR A 239 24.57 -18.42 -10.09
CA TYR A 239 24.82 -19.16 -11.31
C TYR A 239 25.90 -20.24 -11.19
N GLU A 240 26.73 -20.17 -10.14
CA GLU A 240 27.88 -21.05 -9.86
C GLU A 240 29.03 -20.90 -10.88
N THR A 241 28.73 -20.90 -12.18
CA THR A 241 29.71 -20.73 -13.28
C THR A 241 29.33 -19.58 -14.21
N ILE A 242 30.34 -18.97 -14.83
CA ILE A 242 30.12 -17.86 -15.78
C ILE A 242 29.41 -18.35 -17.04
N ASP A 243 29.66 -19.59 -17.48
CA ASP A 243 29.01 -20.18 -18.66
C ASP A 243 27.49 -20.30 -18.48
N ARG A 244 27.03 -20.64 -17.26
CA ARG A 244 25.60 -20.74 -16.97
C ARG A 244 24.92 -19.37 -16.99
N LEU A 245 25.61 -18.34 -16.51
CA LEU A 245 25.15 -16.95 -16.61
C LEU A 245 25.11 -16.51 -18.07
N ASN A 246 26.20 -16.71 -18.82
CA ASN A 246 26.29 -16.37 -20.24
C ASN A 246 25.20 -17.04 -21.08
N ALA A 247 24.92 -18.32 -20.84
CA ALA A 247 23.83 -19.01 -21.51
C ALA A 247 22.45 -18.41 -21.20
N LYS A 248 22.23 -17.95 -19.95
CA LYS A 248 20.96 -17.35 -19.52
C LYS A 248 20.78 -15.92 -20.01
N TRP A 249 21.84 -15.11 -19.92
CA TRP A 249 21.84 -13.69 -20.28
C TRP A 249 22.16 -13.44 -21.75
N GLN A 250 22.60 -14.48 -22.48
CA GLN A 250 23.08 -14.40 -23.86
C GLN A 250 24.29 -13.46 -24.00
N THR A 251 25.25 -13.60 -23.09
CA THR A 251 26.49 -12.80 -23.02
C THR A 251 27.74 -13.66 -23.22
N SER A 252 28.92 -13.04 -23.21
CA SER A 252 30.21 -13.71 -23.44
C SER A 252 31.29 -13.31 -22.42
N TYR A 253 30.88 -13.02 -21.18
CA TYR A 253 31.82 -12.69 -20.09
C TYR A 253 32.77 -13.85 -19.82
N LYS A 254 34.07 -13.56 -19.64
CA LYS A 254 35.09 -14.55 -19.26
C LYS A 254 35.06 -14.85 -17.78
N THR A 255 34.66 -13.88 -16.97
CA THR A 255 34.58 -14.00 -15.50
C THR A 255 33.42 -13.15 -14.97
N PHE A 256 32.98 -13.43 -13.74
CA PHE A 256 31.99 -12.59 -13.06
C PHE A 256 32.47 -11.16 -12.80
N ASP A 257 33.80 -10.92 -12.81
CA ASP A 257 34.36 -9.61 -12.51
C ASP A 257 34.22 -8.63 -13.69
N GLU A 258 33.95 -9.14 -14.89
CA GLU A 258 33.66 -8.33 -16.09
C GLU A 258 32.23 -7.77 -16.12
N ILE A 259 31.34 -8.21 -15.23
CA ILE A 259 29.95 -7.73 -15.17
C ILE A 259 29.95 -6.31 -14.61
N ASP A 260 29.51 -5.33 -15.40
CA ASP A 260 29.28 -3.95 -14.97
C ASP A 260 27.79 -3.61 -15.07
N PRO A 261 27.05 -3.46 -13.95
CA PRO A 261 25.65 -3.00 -13.98
C PRO A 261 25.45 -1.63 -14.65
N CYS A 262 26.50 -0.81 -14.78
CA CYS A 262 26.46 0.44 -15.54
C CYS A 262 26.47 0.24 -17.06
N ASP A 263 26.78 -0.96 -17.57
CA ASP A 263 26.75 -1.24 -19.01
C ASP A 263 25.31 -1.29 -19.52
N LYS A 264 24.84 -0.15 -20.05
CA LYS A 264 23.49 0.02 -20.58
C LYS A 264 23.18 -0.86 -21.80
N SER A 265 24.19 -1.45 -22.45
CA SER A 265 23.96 -2.41 -23.54
C SER A 265 23.47 -3.77 -23.02
N ILE A 266 23.78 -4.09 -21.76
CA ILE A 266 23.36 -5.33 -21.08
C ILE A 266 22.25 -5.04 -20.07
N PHE A 267 22.42 -3.99 -19.26
CA PHE A 267 21.48 -3.55 -18.22
C PHE A 267 20.61 -2.38 -18.71
N ASN A 268 19.79 -2.62 -19.72
CA ASN A 268 18.94 -1.58 -20.28
C ASN A 268 17.69 -1.32 -19.42
N TYR A 269 17.78 -0.43 -18.43
CA TYR A 269 16.62 0.02 -17.66
C TYR A 269 15.64 0.88 -18.48
N ALA A 270 16.09 1.47 -19.58
CA ALA A 270 15.25 2.23 -20.50
C ALA A 270 14.50 1.35 -21.52
N PHE A 271 14.61 0.03 -21.41
CA PHE A 271 13.95 -0.92 -22.33
C PHE A 271 12.44 -0.65 -22.42
N GLU A 272 11.93 -0.51 -23.64
CA GLU A 272 10.56 -0.05 -23.88
C GLU A 272 9.52 -1.08 -23.42
N ASP A 273 9.76 -2.36 -23.73
CA ASP A 273 8.88 -3.44 -23.33
C ASP A 273 9.15 -3.88 -21.88
N LYS A 274 8.52 -3.17 -20.95
CA LYS A 274 8.61 -3.48 -19.51
C LYS A 274 8.04 -4.84 -19.13
N LEU A 275 7.23 -5.49 -19.97
CA LEU A 275 6.76 -6.85 -19.70
C LEU A 275 7.86 -7.88 -19.99
N ASN A 276 8.68 -7.59 -21.00
CA ASN A 276 9.77 -8.45 -21.45
C ASN A 276 11.17 -7.94 -21.11
N MET A 277 11.34 -7.33 -19.93
CA MET A 277 12.66 -6.82 -19.48
C MET A 277 13.79 -7.84 -19.68
N PRO A 278 15.02 -7.42 -20.05
CA PRO A 278 16.16 -8.33 -20.19
C PRO A 278 16.48 -9.06 -18.88
N TYR A 279 16.90 -10.33 -18.96
CA TYR A 279 17.29 -11.13 -17.79
C TYR A 279 18.29 -10.42 -16.86
N PRO A 280 19.37 -9.78 -17.36
CA PRO A 280 20.30 -9.04 -16.50
C PRO A 280 19.60 -7.99 -15.62
N VAL A 281 18.63 -7.27 -16.18
CA VAL A 281 17.87 -6.25 -15.44
C VAL A 281 16.93 -6.88 -14.41
N ARG A 282 16.29 -8.01 -14.75
CA ARG A 282 15.44 -8.75 -13.79
C ARG A 282 16.25 -9.23 -12.59
N ASP A 283 17.42 -9.81 -12.83
CA ASP A 283 18.27 -10.30 -11.75
C ASP A 283 18.83 -9.15 -10.92
N HIS A 284 19.25 -8.05 -11.55
CA HIS A 284 19.70 -6.86 -10.82
C HIS A 284 18.56 -6.22 -10.00
N MET A 285 17.33 -6.21 -10.51
CA MET A 285 16.14 -5.77 -9.75
C MET A 285 15.95 -6.62 -8.49
N VAL A 286 15.99 -7.96 -8.60
CA VAL A 286 15.88 -8.87 -7.45
C VAL A 286 17.02 -8.66 -6.46
N PHE A 287 18.25 -8.48 -6.95
CA PHE A 287 19.41 -8.16 -6.12
C PHE A 287 19.19 -6.87 -5.31
N ARG A 288 18.80 -5.78 -5.96
CA ARG A 288 18.53 -4.51 -5.27
C ARG A 288 17.43 -4.68 -4.22
N GLY A 289 16.35 -5.39 -4.54
CA GLY A 289 15.30 -5.73 -3.57
C GLY A 289 15.87 -6.43 -2.34
N ARG A 290 16.76 -7.40 -2.50
CA ARG A 290 17.45 -8.06 -1.37
C ARG A 290 18.36 -7.12 -0.59
N VAL A 291 19.03 -6.18 -1.24
CA VAL A 291 19.87 -5.18 -0.57
C VAL A 291 19.02 -4.26 0.30
N ILE A 292 17.91 -3.73 -0.24
CA ILE A 292 16.93 -2.93 0.52
C ILE A 292 16.43 -3.75 1.71
N GLY A 293 15.97 -4.98 1.45
CA GLY A 293 15.42 -5.85 2.48
C GLY A 293 16.40 -6.13 3.62
N ARG A 294 17.66 -6.40 3.27
CA ARG A 294 18.74 -6.62 4.24
C ARG A 294 19.04 -5.38 5.07
N ALA A 295 19.16 -4.22 4.43
CA ALA A 295 19.46 -2.96 5.10
C ALA A 295 18.36 -2.58 6.10
N LEU A 296 17.10 -2.63 5.68
CA LEU A 296 15.96 -2.30 6.54
C LEU A 296 15.72 -3.37 7.63
N SER A 297 16.06 -4.64 7.37
CA SER A 297 16.09 -5.67 8.42
C SER A 297 17.13 -5.36 9.50
N GLU A 298 18.31 -4.86 9.11
CA GLU A 298 19.33 -4.43 10.08
C GLU A 298 18.87 -3.21 10.89
N VAL A 299 18.24 -2.22 10.26
CA VAL A 299 17.61 -1.08 10.95
C VAL A 299 16.57 -1.57 11.97
N ALA A 300 15.65 -2.43 11.54
CA ALA A 300 14.62 -3.02 12.40
C ALA A 300 15.23 -3.76 13.60
N ARG A 301 16.30 -4.54 13.37
CA ARG A 301 17.05 -5.25 14.41
C ARG A 301 17.69 -4.28 15.40
N LEU A 302 18.30 -3.20 14.94
CA LEU A 302 18.91 -2.18 15.79
C LEU A 302 17.87 -1.48 16.68
N VAL A 303 16.72 -1.08 16.12
CA VAL A 303 15.62 -0.46 16.88
C VAL A 303 15.04 -1.43 17.91
N ARG A 304 14.86 -2.71 17.55
CA ARG A 304 14.34 -3.76 18.46
C ARG A 304 15.25 -4.07 19.64
N LYS A 305 16.52 -3.64 19.64
CA LYS A 305 17.36 -3.70 20.85
C LYS A 305 16.75 -2.91 22.00
N LYS A 306 16.07 -1.78 21.71
CA LYS A 306 15.38 -0.95 22.69
C LYS A 306 13.87 -1.18 22.70
N TYR A 307 13.23 -1.28 21.53
CA TYR A 307 11.79 -1.49 21.40
C TYR A 307 11.48 -2.90 20.90
N LYS A 308 11.63 -3.90 21.77
CA LYS A 308 11.58 -5.33 21.40
C LYS A 308 10.35 -5.75 20.61
N ASP A 309 9.20 -5.17 20.95
CA ASP A 309 7.92 -5.58 20.38
C ASP A 309 7.48 -4.73 19.18
N VAL A 310 8.14 -3.63 18.83
CA VAL A 310 7.66 -2.73 17.76
C VAL A 310 7.40 -3.48 16.45
N LEU A 311 6.26 -3.16 15.83
CA LEU A 311 5.92 -3.62 14.49
C LEU A 311 6.38 -2.60 13.45
N PHE A 312 6.98 -3.13 12.39
CA PHE A 312 7.43 -2.36 11.26
C PHE A 312 6.51 -2.53 10.06
N VAL A 313 6.22 -1.42 9.39
CA VAL A 313 5.35 -1.39 8.20
C VAL A 313 6.17 -1.01 6.98
N ALA A 314 5.93 -1.72 5.88
CA ALA A 314 6.36 -1.30 4.54
C ALA A 314 5.12 -0.92 3.73
N GLU A 315 5.23 0.10 2.89
CA GLU A 315 4.31 0.28 1.77
C GLU A 315 4.93 -0.24 0.47
N ILE A 316 4.10 -0.86 -0.37
CA ILE A 316 4.38 -1.08 -1.79
C ILE A 316 3.32 -0.38 -2.65
N ALA A 317 3.75 0.33 -3.69
CA ALA A 317 2.85 1.13 -4.54
C ALA A 317 1.85 0.28 -5.35
N TYR A 318 2.22 -0.96 -5.65
CA TYR A 318 1.42 -1.95 -6.41
C TYR A 318 1.82 -3.37 -5.99
N PRO A 319 0.92 -4.37 -6.10
CA PRO A 319 1.30 -5.77 -5.95
C PRO A 319 2.36 -6.19 -6.98
N PHE A 320 3.23 -7.15 -6.63
CA PHE A 320 4.37 -7.45 -7.47
C PHE A 320 4.02 -8.17 -8.75
N SER A 321 2.91 -8.92 -8.80
CA SER A 321 2.43 -9.63 -10.01
C SER A 321 1.36 -8.88 -10.78
N VAL A 322 0.99 -7.65 -10.38
CA VAL A 322 -0.02 -6.92 -11.15
C VAL A 322 0.53 -6.58 -12.53
N ASP A 323 -0.25 -6.87 -13.56
CA ASP A 323 0.05 -6.51 -14.94
C ASP A 323 -0.52 -5.12 -15.23
N ASN A 324 0.25 -4.10 -14.88
CA ASN A 324 -0.10 -2.70 -15.08
C ASN A 324 1.16 -1.91 -15.46
N PRO A 325 1.11 -1.02 -16.48
CA PRO A 325 2.26 -0.23 -16.90
C PRO A 325 2.93 0.56 -15.77
N ASP A 326 2.15 1.18 -14.88
CA ASP A 326 2.67 1.93 -13.74
C ASP A 326 3.37 0.98 -12.77
N ALA A 327 2.75 -0.16 -12.45
CA ALA A 327 3.34 -1.17 -11.57
C ALA A 327 4.68 -1.71 -12.10
N ASN A 328 4.80 -1.85 -13.43
CA ASN A 328 6.05 -2.27 -14.04
C ASN A 328 7.16 -1.23 -13.84
N VAL A 329 6.86 0.07 -13.89
CA VAL A 329 7.85 1.12 -13.58
C VAL A 329 8.38 0.96 -12.16
N TYR A 330 7.49 0.78 -11.17
CA TYR A 330 7.91 0.52 -9.78
C TYR A 330 8.70 -0.79 -9.66
N ARG A 331 8.26 -1.87 -10.31
CA ARG A 331 8.96 -3.16 -10.28
C ARG A 331 10.40 -3.00 -10.71
N TRP A 332 10.65 -2.35 -11.86
CA TRP A 332 11.98 -2.30 -12.46
C TRP A 332 12.86 -1.18 -11.90
N ASN A 333 12.32 0.00 -11.64
CA ASN A 333 13.12 1.14 -11.21
C ASN A 333 13.31 1.16 -9.69
N ASP A 334 12.31 0.71 -8.94
CA ASP A 334 12.35 0.80 -7.48
C ASP A 334 12.76 -0.53 -6.83
N ALA A 335 12.81 -1.61 -7.62
CA ALA A 335 12.92 -2.98 -7.10
C ALA A 335 11.75 -3.37 -6.19
N ASN A 336 10.54 -2.92 -6.56
CA ASN A 336 9.30 -3.28 -5.90
C ASN A 336 9.04 -4.80 -6.08
N CYS A 337 9.54 -5.60 -5.13
CA CYS A 337 9.47 -7.05 -5.09
C CYS A 337 9.44 -7.55 -3.64
N TYR A 338 9.08 -8.82 -3.42
CA TYR A 338 8.92 -9.37 -2.07
C TYR A 338 10.18 -9.25 -1.21
N ALA A 339 11.36 -9.45 -1.81
CA ALA A 339 12.63 -9.34 -1.09
C ALA A 339 12.86 -7.95 -0.48
N ALA A 340 12.30 -6.89 -1.07
CA ALA A 340 12.44 -5.52 -0.57
C ALA A 340 11.67 -5.27 0.74
N VAL A 341 10.63 -6.07 1.03
CA VAL A 341 9.74 -5.89 2.19
C VAL A 341 9.78 -7.05 3.18
N GLU A 342 10.70 -8.00 3.02
CA GLU A 342 10.81 -9.20 3.86
C GLU A 342 11.04 -8.87 5.36
N TRP A 343 11.59 -7.69 5.67
CA TRP A 343 11.80 -7.22 7.05
C TRP A 343 10.51 -6.76 7.76
N ALA A 344 9.47 -6.37 7.02
CA ALA A 344 8.28 -5.76 7.59
C ALA A 344 7.40 -6.79 8.31
N ASP A 345 6.63 -6.39 9.32
CA ASP A 345 5.61 -7.24 9.96
C ASP A 345 4.23 -7.01 9.34
N VAL A 346 4.01 -5.80 8.82
CA VAL A 346 2.79 -5.39 8.11
C VAL A 346 3.19 -4.83 6.75
N VAL A 347 2.48 -5.21 5.69
CA VAL A 347 2.66 -4.65 4.35
C VAL A 347 1.37 -3.92 3.96
N VAL A 348 1.48 -2.63 3.70
CA VAL A 348 0.42 -1.83 3.08
C VAL A 348 0.61 -1.93 1.57
N ILE A 349 -0.39 -2.44 0.88
CA ILE A 349 -0.37 -2.57 -0.58
C ILE A 349 -1.31 -1.53 -1.14
N ARG A 350 -0.75 -0.55 -1.85
CA ARG A 350 -1.55 0.40 -2.62
C ARG A 350 -2.11 -0.32 -3.85
N THR A 351 -3.41 -0.18 -4.08
CA THR A 351 -4.13 -0.92 -5.13
C THR A 351 -4.91 0.04 -6.04
N VAL A 352 -5.03 -0.35 -7.31
CA VAL A 352 -5.78 0.40 -8.34
C VAL A 352 -7.04 -0.31 -8.83
N GLY A 353 -7.42 -1.43 -8.19
CA GLY A 353 -8.57 -2.25 -8.58
C GLY A 353 -8.78 -3.39 -7.60
N ASN A 354 -9.74 -4.28 -7.88
CA ASN A 354 -9.88 -5.54 -7.14
C ASN A 354 -8.73 -6.46 -7.58
N LEU A 355 -7.79 -6.74 -6.67
CA LEU A 355 -6.50 -7.35 -7.04
C LEU A 355 -6.32 -8.76 -6.49
N SER A 356 -7.18 -9.26 -5.61
CA SER A 356 -6.96 -10.59 -5.01
C SER A 356 -7.48 -11.74 -5.88
N VAL A 357 -7.04 -11.75 -7.13
CA VAL A 357 -7.24 -12.83 -8.10
C VAL A 357 -5.91 -13.24 -8.73
N GLY A 358 -5.86 -14.43 -9.33
CA GLY A 358 -4.69 -14.89 -10.09
C GLY A 358 -3.40 -14.89 -9.27
N ASP A 359 -2.32 -14.38 -9.87
CA ASP A 359 -0.99 -14.37 -9.25
C ASP A 359 -0.86 -13.37 -8.10
N VAL A 360 -1.59 -12.25 -8.13
CA VAL A 360 -1.58 -11.30 -7.00
C VAL A 360 -2.14 -11.95 -5.73
N LYS A 361 -3.21 -12.76 -5.85
CA LYS A 361 -3.70 -13.53 -4.70
C LYS A 361 -2.66 -14.51 -4.17
N LYS A 362 -1.97 -15.23 -5.06
CA LYS A 362 -0.89 -16.15 -4.65
C LYS A 362 0.20 -15.41 -3.90
N GLU A 363 0.57 -14.20 -4.33
CA GLU A 363 1.55 -13.37 -3.64
C GLU A 363 1.08 -12.96 -2.25
N GLN A 364 -0.13 -12.44 -2.13
CA GLN A 364 -0.72 -12.08 -0.83
C GLN A 364 -0.75 -13.29 0.11
N ASP A 365 -1.22 -14.44 -0.38
CA ASP A 365 -1.24 -15.68 0.39
C ASP A 365 0.17 -16.12 0.81
N MET A 366 1.18 -16.00 -0.07
CA MET A 366 2.59 -16.26 0.27
C MET A 366 3.14 -15.28 1.33
N MET A 367 2.82 -13.99 1.24
CA MET A 367 3.22 -13.02 2.27
C MET A 367 2.62 -13.41 3.63
N MET A 368 1.34 -13.77 3.65
CA MET A 368 0.65 -14.19 4.87
C MET A 368 1.20 -15.50 5.43
N LEU A 369 1.52 -16.47 4.59
CA LEU A 369 2.19 -17.72 5.00
C LEU A 369 3.55 -17.45 5.64
N ASN A 370 4.25 -16.40 5.21
CA ASN A 370 5.49 -15.93 5.81
C ASN A 370 5.26 -15.00 7.05
N GLY A 371 4.06 -15.03 7.63
CA GLY A 371 3.72 -14.33 8.86
C GLY A 371 3.45 -12.83 8.72
N LYS A 372 3.36 -12.32 7.49
CA LYS A 372 3.05 -10.89 7.25
C LYS A 372 1.57 -10.63 7.42
N ARG A 373 1.24 -9.45 7.97
CA ARG A 373 -0.12 -8.92 7.94
C ARG A 373 -0.26 -7.95 6.79
N LEU A 374 -1.43 -7.90 6.18
CA LEU A 374 -1.67 -7.10 4.98
C LEU A 374 -2.72 -6.03 5.26
N ILE A 375 -2.52 -4.84 4.70
CA ILE A 375 -3.54 -3.80 4.57
C ILE A 375 -3.65 -3.48 3.09
N LEU A 376 -4.85 -3.59 2.51
CA LEU A 376 -5.08 -3.21 1.12
C LEU A 376 -5.63 -1.79 1.07
N ALA A 377 -4.91 -0.90 0.40
CA ALA A 377 -5.23 0.52 0.32
C ALA A 377 -5.70 0.90 -1.10
N TYR A 378 -7.01 1.09 -1.28
CA TYR A 378 -7.60 1.36 -2.61
C TYR A 378 -7.67 2.85 -2.89
N ARG A 379 -7.53 3.20 -4.17
CA ARG A 379 -7.82 4.55 -4.69
C ARG A 379 -9.20 4.59 -5.36
N PHE A 380 -9.96 5.66 -5.12
CA PHE A 380 -11.19 5.95 -5.85
C PHE A 380 -10.91 6.83 -7.08
N PHE A 381 -10.67 6.20 -8.22
CA PHE A 381 -10.48 6.88 -9.51
C PHE A 381 -11.80 7.41 -10.10
N GLY A 382 -11.72 8.04 -11.29
CA GLY A 382 -12.86 8.62 -12.01
C GLY A 382 -14.04 7.66 -12.20
N ASP A 383 -13.76 6.37 -12.36
CA ASP A 383 -14.72 5.28 -12.59
C ASP A 383 -15.20 4.57 -11.31
N ALA A 384 -14.85 5.07 -10.11
CA ALA A 384 -15.31 4.43 -8.88
C ALA A 384 -16.84 4.56 -8.70
N SER A 385 -17.45 3.45 -8.27
CA SER A 385 -18.90 3.27 -8.09
C SER A 385 -19.20 2.60 -6.75
N SER A 386 -20.48 2.51 -6.38
CA SER A 386 -20.92 1.83 -5.17
C SER A 386 -20.55 0.35 -5.18
N GLU A 387 -20.69 -0.32 -6.33
CA GLU A 387 -20.35 -1.73 -6.51
C GLU A 387 -18.86 -1.96 -6.31
N ARG A 388 -18.01 -1.05 -6.81
CA ARG A 388 -16.56 -1.12 -6.57
C ARG A 388 -16.20 -0.88 -5.11
N ALA A 389 -16.83 0.08 -4.45
CA ALA A 389 -16.62 0.33 -3.02
C ALA A 389 -16.97 -0.90 -2.16
N VAL A 390 -18.08 -1.58 -2.46
CA VAL A 390 -18.46 -2.85 -1.82
C VAL A 390 -17.45 -3.94 -2.14
N ALA A 391 -17.06 -4.10 -3.41
CA ALA A 391 -16.09 -5.10 -3.81
C ALA A 391 -14.73 -4.92 -3.13
N PHE A 392 -14.26 -3.69 -2.93
CA PHE A 392 -13.03 -3.40 -2.20
C PHE A 392 -13.14 -3.81 -0.73
N ALA A 393 -14.28 -3.54 -0.08
CA ALA A 393 -14.50 -3.94 1.30
C ALA A 393 -14.49 -5.47 1.47
N VAL A 394 -15.15 -6.20 0.55
CA VAL A 394 -15.14 -7.67 0.53
C VAL A 394 -13.72 -8.19 0.29
N ASP A 395 -13.01 -7.65 -0.69
CA ASP A 395 -11.64 -8.05 -1.01
C ASP A 395 -10.70 -7.88 0.20
N CYS A 396 -10.77 -6.72 0.89
CA CYS A 396 -10.04 -6.49 2.13
C CYS A 396 -10.39 -7.50 3.22
N ALA A 397 -11.67 -7.82 3.39
CA ALA A 397 -12.11 -8.71 4.45
C ALA A 397 -11.66 -10.17 4.22
N GLU A 398 -11.58 -10.62 2.97
CA GLU A 398 -11.17 -12.00 2.62
C GLU A 398 -9.66 -12.19 2.50
N ASN A 399 -8.94 -11.17 2.03
CA ASN A 399 -7.55 -11.30 1.60
C ASN A 399 -6.56 -10.48 2.42
N ALA A 400 -7.02 -9.69 3.40
CA ALA A 400 -6.16 -8.86 4.22
C ALA A 400 -6.61 -8.76 5.68
N HIS A 401 -5.81 -8.06 6.49
CA HIS A 401 -6.05 -7.86 7.90
C HIS A 401 -6.51 -6.43 8.21
N GLY A 402 -6.50 -5.53 7.23
CA GLY A 402 -7.00 -4.17 7.38
C GLY A 402 -7.36 -3.57 6.03
N ILE A 403 -8.05 -2.44 6.09
CA ILE A 403 -8.46 -1.67 4.91
C ILE A 403 -7.83 -0.29 4.93
N GLY A 404 -7.48 0.19 3.74
CA GLY A 404 -6.90 1.51 3.52
C GLY A 404 -7.59 2.26 2.39
N CYS A 405 -7.47 3.57 2.40
CA CYS A 405 -7.76 4.42 1.25
C CYS A 405 -6.55 5.28 0.90
N TYR A 406 -6.09 5.17 -0.34
CA TYR A 406 -5.06 6.06 -0.86
C TYR A 406 -5.74 7.28 -1.47
N ASN A 407 -5.72 8.39 -0.74
CA ASN A 407 -6.41 9.63 -1.09
C ASN A 407 -5.48 10.69 -1.70
N TRP A 408 -4.37 10.29 -2.35
CA TRP A 408 -3.46 11.21 -3.03
C TRP A 408 -3.19 10.88 -4.51
N ASN A 409 -3.02 11.90 -5.37
CA ASN A 409 -2.51 11.78 -6.72
C ASN A 409 -1.57 12.96 -7.02
N GLU A 410 -0.29 12.67 -7.13
CA GLU A 410 0.81 13.63 -7.34
C GLU A 410 0.76 14.33 -8.70
N THR A 411 0.07 13.74 -9.69
CA THR A 411 0.15 14.19 -11.09
C THR A 411 -1.14 14.82 -11.62
N ALA A 412 -2.21 14.79 -10.84
CA ALA A 412 -3.48 15.41 -11.19
C ALA A 412 -4.16 15.96 -9.95
N ASP A 413 -3.97 17.27 -9.70
CA ASP A 413 -4.65 18.10 -8.70
C ASP A 413 -6.17 17.84 -8.62
N ASN A 414 -6.75 17.33 -9.69
CA ASN A 414 -8.19 17.10 -9.85
C ASN A 414 -8.65 15.77 -9.26
N SER A 415 -7.76 14.85 -8.87
CA SER A 415 -8.13 13.46 -8.57
C SER A 415 -7.98 13.05 -7.11
N CYS A 416 -7.45 13.92 -6.25
CA CYS A 416 -7.37 13.66 -4.82
C CYS A 416 -7.82 14.82 -3.95
N ALA A 417 -9.10 14.76 -3.63
CA ALA A 417 -9.61 15.11 -2.32
C ALA A 417 -10.92 14.37 -2.19
N LEU A 418 -10.90 13.16 -1.60
CA LEU A 418 -12.08 12.57 -0.98
C LEU A 418 -12.87 13.69 -0.29
N TYR A 419 -12.17 14.62 0.35
CA TYR A 419 -12.68 15.82 1.02
C TYR A 419 -13.51 16.76 0.15
N ASP A 420 -13.22 17.03 -1.12
CA ASP A 420 -14.04 18.01 -1.87
C ASP A 420 -15.10 17.37 -2.76
N LYS A 421 -15.23 16.04 -2.67
CA LYS A 421 -16.09 15.24 -3.53
C LYS A 421 -17.12 14.45 -2.71
N PRO A 422 -18.36 14.99 -2.54
CA PRO A 422 -19.41 14.33 -1.76
C PRO A 422 -19.75 12.91 -2.24
N ASP A 423 -19.68 12.68 -3.55
CA ASP A 423 -19.83 11.36 -4.17
C ASP A 423 -18.74 10.39 -3.70
N ARG A 424 -17.46 10.80 -3.71
CA ARG A 424 -16.36 9.98 -3.21
C ARG A 424 -16.46 9.72 -1.71
N GLN A 425 -16.92 10.71 -0.93
CA GLN A 425 -17.19 10.53 0.51
C GLN A 425 -18.26 9.47 0.76
N ALA A 426 -19.33 9.47 -0.04
CA ALA A 426 -20.36 8.45 0.05
C ALA A 426 -19.79 7.05 -0.25
N LEU A 427 -18.89 6.93 -1.23
CA LEU A 427 -18.20 5.66 -1.53
C LEU A 427 -17.28 5.19 -0.39
N ALA A 428 -16.50 6.09 0.22
CA ALA A 428 -15.67 5.74 1.37
C ALA A 428 -16.50 5.31 2.58
N ARG A 429 -17.61 6.00 2.86
CA ARG A 429 -18.55 5.60 3.92
C ARG A 429 -19.14 4.22 3.63
N LEU A 430 -19.56 3.96 2.38
CA LEU A 430 -20.09 2.66 1.96
C LEU A 430 -19.06 1.55 2.11
N MET A 431 -17.81 1.79 1.69
CA MET A 431 -16.70 0.85 1.82
C MET A 431 -16.45 0.50 3.31
N ASN A 432 -16.28 1.50 4.17
CA ASN A 432 -16.06 1.27 5.61
C ASN A 432 -17.26 0.60 6.30
N PHE A 433 -18.48 1.02 5.98
CA PHE A 433 -19.70 0.42 6.52
C PHE A 433 -19.84 -1.06 6.13
N THR A 434 -19.56 -1.38 4.86
CA THR A 434 -19.58 -2.77 4.36
C THR A 434 -18.54 -3.61 5.08
N TYR A 435 -17.32 -3.08 5.23
CA TYR A 435 -16.24 -3.76 5.94
C TYR A 435 -16.62 -4.08 7.40
N ASP A 436 -17.12 -3.09 8.14
CA ASP A 436 -17.58 -3.28 9.52
C ASP A 436 -18.71 -4.33 9.60
N THR A 437 -19.69 -4.28 8.68
CA THR A 437 -20.83 -5.20 8.65
C THR A 437 -20.42 -6.66 8.42
N LEU A 438 -19.42 -6.90 7.56
CA LEU A 438 -18.89 -8.24 7.30
C LEU A 438 -18.32 -8.87 8.58
N TYR A 439 -17.58 -8.09 9.38
CA TYR A 439 -17.00 -8.55 10.64
C TYR A 439 -18.03 -8.72 11.76
N ASP A 440 -18.98 -7.80 11.89
CA ASP A 440 -20.07 -7.92 12.86
C ASP A 440 -20.92 -9.17 12.61
N THR A 441 -21.16 -9.50 11.34
CA THR A 441 -21.96 -10.68 10.95
C THR A 441 -21.20 -11.98 11.20
N ALA A 442 -19.91 -12.03 10.86
CA ALA A 442 -19.06 -13.19 11.11
C ALA A 442 -18.93 -13.51 12.61
N LEU A 443 -18.91 -12.50 13.48
CA LEU A 443 -18.92 -12.69 14.93
C LEU A 443 -20.25 -13.27 15.44
N ARG A 444 -21.38 -12.97 14.78
CA ARG A 444 -22.69 -13.52 15.15
C ARG A 444 -22.86 -14.98 14.71
N THR A 445 -22.32 -15.37 13.56
CA THR A 445 -22.42 -16.75 13.06
C THR A 445 -21.48 -17.73 13.78
N THR A 446 -20.38 -17.22 14.33
CA THR A 446 -19.41 -18.00 15.12
C THR A 446 -19.73 -18.05 16.62
N ALA A 447 -20.66 -17.24 17.11
CA ALA A 447 -21.19 -17.39 18.45
C ALA A 447 -21.82 -18.79 18.57
N PRO A 448 -21.44 -19.60 19.57
CA PRO A 448 -22.03 -20.91 19.74
C PRO A 448 -23.53 -20.71 19.82
N SER A 449 -24.26 -21.33 18.89
CA SER A 449 -25.70 -21.47 18.98
C SER A 449 -25.98 -21.91 20.41
N MET A 450 -26.55 -21.02 21.21
CA MET A 450 -27.08 -21.40 22.51
C MET A 450 -28.14 -22.42 22.16
N GLN A 451 -27.76 -23.70 22.19
CA GLN A 451 -28.72 -24.76 22.04
C GLN A 451 -29.79 -24.48 23.08
N PRO A 452 -31.07 -24.48 22.70
CA PRO A 452 -32.14 -24.36 23.67
C PRO A 452 -31.83 -25.35 24.76
N ILE A 453 -31.76 -24.89 26.01
CA ILE A 453 -31.64 -25.77 27.17
C ILE A 453 -32.77 -26.78 27.03
N GLN A 454 -32.45 -27.99 26.56
CA GLN A 454 -33.42 -29.05 26.45
C GLN A 454 -33.80 -29.37 27.89
N SER A 455 -35.02 -28.99 28.26
CA SER A 455 -35.65 -29.41 29.49
C SER A 455 -35.56 -30.93 29.53
N ARG A 456 -34.79 -31.41 30.49
CA ARG A 456 -34.57 -32.82 30.79
C ARG A 456 -35.92 -33.46 31.13
N THR A 457 -36.51 -34.17 30.16
CA THR A 457 -37.64 -35.07 30.40
C THR A 457 -37.08 -36.49 30.44
N GLU A 458 -37.23 -37.13 31.60
CA GLU A 458 -36.96 -38.55 31.80
C GLU A 458 -37.95 -39.40 31.00
N SER A 459 -37.47 -40.41 30.26
CA SER A 459 -38.19 -41.68 30.05
C SER A 459 -37.30 -42.73 29.37
N THR A 460 -36.93 -43.74 30.17
CA THR A 460 -36.98 -45.20 29.92
C THR A 460 -36.89 -45.79 28.50
N SER A 461 -35.85 -46.64 28.34
CA SER A 461 -35.78 -47.97 27.69
C SER A 461 -36.51 -48.25 26.37
N THR A 462 -35.81 -48.86 25.38
CA THR A 462 -35.87 -50.31 25.05
C THR A 462 -34.85 -50.65 23.93
N GLN A 463 -34.40 -51.91 23.93
CA GLN A 463 -33.39 -52.59 23.08
C GLN A 463 -33.78 -52.80 21.59
N SER A 464 -32.78 -52.87 20.70
CA SER A 464 -32.44 -54.00 19.77
C SER A 464 -31.38 -53.52 18.75
N ARG A 465 -30.17 -54.11 18.66
CA ARG A 465 -29.69 -55.32 17.92
C ARG A 465 -29.49 -55.15 16.40
N ASP A 466 -28.21 -55.35 16.01
CA ASP A 466 -27.65 -55.93 14.77
C ASP A 466 -27.91 -55.16 13.43
N ASP A 467 -27.06 -55.08 12.40
CA ASP A 467 -25.90 -55.87 11.95
C ASP A 467 -25.21 -55.20 10.72
N VAL A 468 -23.96 -55.63 10.43
CA VAL A 468 -23.23 -55.71 9.12
C VAL A 468 -22.90 -54.47 8.23
N SER A 469 -21.60 -54.13 8.24
CA SER A 469 -20.53 -53.95 7.20
C SER A 469 -20.82 -53.81 5.66
N PRO A 470 -19.79 -53.76 4.76
CA PRO A 470 -19.29 -52.56 4.07
C PRO A 470 -19.31 -52.72 2.53
N LEU A 471 -18.69 -51.78 1.77
CA LEU A 471 -18.00 -51.91 0.45
C LEU A 471 -18.20 -50.63 -0.40
N ASP A 472 -17.09 -49.94 -0.71
CA ASP A 472 -16.37 -49.95 -2.00
C ASP A 472 -17.14 -49.29 -3.16
N HIS A 473 -16.51 -48.29 -3.79
CA HIS A 473 -16.30 -48.29 -5.25
C HIS A 473 -15.33 -47.18 -5.69
N SER A 474 -14.28 -47.64 -6.34
CA SER A 474 -13.34 -46.96 -7.22
C SER A 474 -13.97 -46.34 -8.49
N SER A 475 -13.38 -45.25 -9.00
CA SER A 475 -13.11 -44.97 -10.44
C SER A 475 -12.47 -43.58 -10.53
N SER A 476 -11.22 -43.39 -10.98
CA SER A 476 -10.67 -43.47 -12.35
C SER A 476 -11.45 -42.63 -13.38
N ASN A 477 -10.91 -41.47 -13.80
CA ASN A 477 -10.40 -41.31 -15.18
C ASN A 477 -9.65 -39.99 -15.45
N ALA A 478 -8.72 -40.14 -16.38
CA ALA A 478 -7.67 -39.29 -16.93
C ALA A 478 -8.20 -38.15 -17.87
N PRO A 479 -7.30 -37.30 -18.43
CA PRO A 479 -7.57 -35.91 -18.84
C PRO A 479 -7.83 -35.75 -20.34
N ALA A 480 -8.25 -34.55 -20.75
CA ALA A 480 -8.35 -34.14 -22.15
C ALA A 480 -7.48 -32.90 -22.45
N ALA A 481 -6.67 -33.04 -23.50
CA ALA A 481 -5.85 -32.05 -24.17
C ALA A 481 -6.73 -31.08 -24.99
N ASN A 482 -6.42 -29.78 -25.02
CA ASN A 482 -5.66 -29.07 -26.07
C ASN A 482 -6.42 -28.92 -27.40
N GLU A 483 -6.74 -27.68 -27.80
CA GLU A 483 -6.86 -27.34 -29.22
C GLU A 483 -6.63 -25.84 -29.49
N ASN A 484 -5.87 -25.61 -30.56
CA ASN A 484 -5.34 -24.37 -31.09
C ASN A 484 -6.42 -23.44 -31.66
N ARG A 485 -6.10 -22.13 -31.73
CA ARG A 485 -6.56 -21.30 -32.86
C ARG A 485 -5.57 -20.16 -33.16
N GLU A 486 -4.94 -20.27 -34.32
CA GLU A 486 -4.31 -19.19 -35.06
C GLU A 486 -5.38 -18.27 -35.66
N SER A 487 -5.12 -16.97 -35.75
CA SER A 487 -5.51 -16.14 -36.92
C SER A 487 -4.61 -14.91 -37.00
N ALA A 488 -4.12 -14.62 -38.20
CA ALA A 488 -3.14 -13.60 -38.50
C ALA A 488 -3.74 -12.24 -38.91
N SER A 489 -2.95 -11.19 -38.63
CA SER A 489 -2.64 -9.96 -39.41
C SER A 489 -3.71 -9.19 -40.18
N THR A 490 -3.75 -7.87 -39.99
CA THR A 490 -3.39 -6.90 -41.07
C THR A 490 -3.10 -5.50 -40.51
N GLU A 491 -2.10 -4.85 -41.13
CA GLU A 491 -1.49 -3.54 -40.84
C GLU A 491 -2.39 -2.35 -41.21
N THR A 492 -2.26 -1.21 -40.51
CA THR A 492 -1.94 0.08 -41.18
C THR A 492 -1.42 1.15 -40.20
N THR A 493 -0.42 1.88 -40.68
CA THR A 493 0.44 2.91 -40.10
C THR A 493 -0.18 4.31 -39.97
N THR A 494 0.14 5.05 -38.90
CA THR A 494 0.57 6.48 -38.95
C THR A 494 1.18 6.91 -37.60
N PRO A 495 2.29 7.69 -37.57
CA PRO A 495 2.99 8.03 -36.34
C PRO A 495 2.44 9.32 -35.71
N SER A 496 2.15 9.25 -34.41
CA SER A 496 1.74 10.39 -33.58
C SER A 496 2.92 10.90 -32.77
N ASN A 497 3.20 12.18 -32.93
CA ASN A 497 4.19 13.03 -32.26
C ASN A 497 4.57 12.63 -30.83
N ALA A 498 5.88 12.51 -30.61
CA ALA A 498 6.51 12.50 -29.30
C ALA A 498 6.20 13.80 -28.56
N GLY A 499 5.48 13.67 -27.44
CA GLY A 499 5.24 14.76 -26.50
C GLY A 499 6.51 15.07 -25.72
N THR A 500 6.98 16.29 -25.83
CA THR A 500 8.06 16.88 -25.04
C THR A 500 7.68 16.84 -23.55
N ILE A 501 8.48 16.16 -22.74
CA ILE A 501 8.39 16.21 -21.28
C ILE A 501 8.79 17.63 -20.84
N PRO A 502 7.94 18.40 -20.13
CA PRO A 502 8.34 19.70 -19.62
C PRO A 502 9.40 19.54 -18.52
N PRO A 503 10.41 20.44 -18.43
CA PRO A 503 11.41 20.39 -17.39
C PRO A 503 10.78 20.69 -16.01
N ALA A 504 11.32 20.03 -14.97
CA ALA A 504 10.98 20.31 -13.58
C ALA A 504 11.25 21.80 -13.23
N PRO A 505 10.42 22.42 -12.36
CA PRO A 505 10.61 23.80 -11.97
C PRO A 505 11.95 23.99 -11.24
N VAL A 506 12.71 24.99 -11.70
CA VAL A 506 13.97 25.43 -11.09
C VAL A 506 13.65 26.06 -9.72
N ILE A 507 14.15 25.45 -8.65
CA ILE A 507 14.14 26.05 -7.32
C ILE A 507 15.20 27.18 -7.33
N PRO A 508 14.83 28.45 -7.07
CA PRO A 508 15.80 29.52 -6.99
C PRO A 508 16.67 29.35 -5.75
N SER A 509 17.98 29.28 -5.95
CA SER A 509 18.99 29.36 -4.90
C SER A 509 18.94 30.72 -4.21
N GLY A 510 18.28 30.78 -3.06
CA GLY A 510 18.25 31.95 -2.18
C GLY A 510 19.62 32.18 -1.55
N GLN A 511 20.15 33.38 -1.74
CA GLN A 511 21.37 33.90 -1.11
C GLN A 511 21.28 33.83 0.42
N MET A 512 22.32 33.30 1.06
CA MET A 512 22.52 33.46 2.50
C MET A 512 22.89 34.92 2.82
N PRO A 513 22.28 35.56 3.83
CA PRO A 513 22.81 36.80 4.38
C PRO A 513 24.02 36.50 5.27
N SER A 514 25.07 37.28 5.06
CA SER A 514 26.25 37.37 5.91
C SER A 514 25.88 37.87 7.31
N GLN A 515 26.14 37.05 8.34
CA GLN A 515 26.63 37.49 9.65
C GLN A 515 27.54 36.42 10.24
#